data_AF-A0A354J9I4-F1
#
_entry.id   AF-A0A354J9I4-F1
#
_cell.length_a   1.000
_cell.length_b   1.000
_cell.length_c   1.000
_cell.angle_alpha   90.00
_cell.angle_beta   90.00
_cell.angle_gamma   90.00
#
_symmetry.space_group_name_H-M   'P 1'
#
loop_
_entity.id
_entity.type
_entity.pdbx_description
1 polymer ?
#
loop_
_entity_poly.entity_id
_entity_poly.type
_entity_poly.pdbx_seq_one_letter_code
_entity_poly.pdbx_strand_id
1 'polypeptide(L)'
;FVQGDLQLMDQGKIRVISISKDAEIEDGHEVVTSNISPNFLEGILIGYVSDIELDASNMTKTAYLTPAVDFEHLEEVLIITELKEPQMKEPPKESDS
;
A
#
# COMPACT_ATOMS: atom_id res chain seq x y z
N PHE A 1 -2.99 4.51 -0.99
CA PHE A 1 -1.56 4.39 -1.34
C PHE A 1 -0.72 4.37 -0.08
N VAL A 2 0.38 3.63 -0.11
CA VAL A 2 1.37 3.58 0.97
C VAL A 2 2.44 4.64 0.72
N GLN A 3 2.82 5.40 1.74
CA GLN A 3 3.83 6.47 1.66
C GLN A 3 4.92 6.27 2.70
N GLY A 4 6.19 6.41 2.25
CA GLY A 4 7.34 6.45 3.14
C GLY A 4 7.52 7.83 3.76
N ASP A 5 7.83 7.86 5.06
CA ASP A 5 8.10 9.06 5.85
C ASP A 5 9.10 8.70 6.94
N LEU A 6 10.29 9.32 6.91
CA LEU A 6 11.39 9.01 7.83
C LEU A 6 11.00 9.24 9.30
N GLN A 7 10.19 10.27 9.59
CA GLN A 7 9.80 10.57 10.97
C GLN A 7 8.77 9.56 11.51
N LEU A 8 7.93 9.02 10.63
CA LEU A 8 6.98 7.97 11.00
C LEU A 8 7.68 6.62 11.14
N MET A 9 8.74 6.37 10.36
CA MET A 9 9.56 5.16 10.51
C MET A 9 10.18 5.06 11.90
N ASP A 10 10.70 6.18 12.45
CA ASP A 10 11.22 6.23 13.83
C ASP A 10 10.15 5.93 14.89
N GLN A 11 8.87 6.05 14.53
CA GLN A 11 7.72 5.74 15.38
C GLN A 11 7.15 4.35 15.12
N GLY A 12 7.77 3.55 14.24
CA GLY A 12 7.26 2.25 13.83
C GLY A 12 5.94 2.34 13.07
N LYS A 13 5.74 3.41 12.28
CA LYS A 13 4.50 3.65 11.52
C LYS A 13 4.78 3.87 10.04
N ILE A 14 3.86 3.38 9.22
CA ILE A 14 3.80 3.65 7.77
C ILE A 14 2.49 4.37 7.47
N ARG A 15 2.51 5.43 6.65
CA ARG A 15 1.29 6.17 6.31
C ARG A 15 0.55 5.53 5.15
N VAL A 16 -0.77 5.45 5.26
CA VAL A 16 -1.70 5.06 4.18
C VAL A 16 -2.69 6.19 3.93
N ILE A 17 -2.82 6.58 2.67
CA ILE A 17 -3.71 7.65 2.22
C ILE A 17 -4.70 7.17 1.16
N SER A 18 -5.74 7.97 0.92
CA SER A 18 -6.70 7.75 -0.17
C SER A 18 -7.44 6.43 -0.05
N ILE A 19 -7.71 5.99 1.19
CA ILE A 19 -8.59 4.85 1.42
C ILE A 19 -10.02 5.32 1.13
N SER A 20 -10.79 4.55 0.38
CA SER A 20 -12.19 4.90 0.11
C SER A 20 -12.94 5.14 1.43
N LYS A 21 -13.71 6.22 1.51
CA LYS A 21 -14.54 6.51 2.68
C LYS A 21 -15.56 5.40 2.97
N ASP A 22 -15.99 4.69 1.93
CA ASP A 22 -16.96 3.60 1.98
C ASP A 22 -16.28 2.24 2.20
N ALA A 23 -14.95 2.19 2.31
CA ALA A 23 -14.23 0.96 2.61
C ALA A 23 -14.51 0.49 4.04
N GLU A 24 -14.86 -0.79 4.17
CA GLU A 24 -14.93 -1.51 5.43
C GLU A 24 -13.49 -1.87 5.87
N ILE A 25 -12.96 -1.06 6.79
CA ILE A 25 -11.61 -1.23 7.35
C ILE A 25 -11.67 -1.07 8.85
N GLU A 26 -10.88 -1.88 9.55
CA GLU A 26 -10.77 -1.89 11.01
C GLU A 26 -9.31 -2.02 11.41
N ASP A 27 -9.00 -1.57 12.63
CA ASP A 27 -7.67 -1.75 13.20
C ASP A 27 -7.32 -3.25 13.29
N GLY A 28 -6.09 -3.59 12.94
CA GLY A 28 -5.60 -4.96 12.86
C GLY A 28 -5.81 -5.63 11.49
N HIS A 29 -6.49 -5.00 10.53
CA HIS A 29 -6.57 -5.54 9.17
C HIS A 29 -5.19 -5.59 8.48
N GLU A 30 -4.95 -6.67 7.74
CA GLU A 30 -3.72 -6.84 6.98
C GLU A 30 -3.71 -5.97 5.71
N VAL A 31 -2.53 -5.45 5.39
CA VAL A 31 -2.26 -4.77 4.13
C VAL A 31 -1.15 -5.49 3.38
N VAL A 32 -1.46 -5.90 2.15
CA VAL A 32 -0.53 -6.57 1.24
C VAL A 32 -0.31 -5.75 -0.04
N THR A 33 0.81 -5.96 -0.72
CA THR A 33 1.04 -5.39 -2.05
C THR A 33 -0.03 -5.85 -3.04
N SER A 34 -0.49 -4.93 -3.90
CA SER A 34 -1.54 -5.22 -4.89
C SER A 34 -0.98 -5.45 -6.29
N ASN A 35 -1.80 -6.00 -7.19
CA ASN A 35 -1.37 -6.20 -8.57
C ASN A 35 -1.31 -4.91 -9.43
N ILE A 36 -1.73 -3.76 -8.90
CA ILE A 36 -1.96 -2.54 -9.70
C ILE A 36 -0.64 -1.83 -10.07
N SER A 37 0.37 -1.91 -9.21
CA SER A 37 1.68 -1.30 -9.47
C SER A 37 2.56 -2.25 -10.30
N PRO A 38 3.30 -1.77 -11.32
CA PRO A 38 4.27 -2.60 -12.04
C PRO A 38 5.49 -2.97 -11.18
N ASN A 39 5.70 -2.29 -10.05
CA ASN A 39 6.95 -2.35 -9.28
C ASN A 39 7.01 -3.48 -8.25
N PHE A 40 5.86 -4.02 -7.83
CA PHE A 40 5.80 -4.98 -6.72
C PHE A 40 4.87 -6.13 -7.05
N LEU A 41 5.34 -7.37 -6.89
CA LEU A 41 4.48 -8.56 -6.93
C LEU A 41 3.39 -8.46 -5.87
N GLU A 42 2.22 -9.03 -6.15
CA GLU A 42 1.08 -9.01 -5.21
C GLU A 42 1.27 -9.99 -4.05
N GLY A 43 0.61 -9.72 -2.92
CA GLY A 43 0.54 -10.65 -1.79
C GLY A 43 1.69 -10.56 -0.79
N ILE A 44 2.57 -9.56 -0.88
CA ILE A 44 3.63 -9.33 0.11
C ILE A 44 3.04 -8.53 1.28
N LEU A 45 3.08 -9.09 2.48
CA LEU A 45 2.61 -8.43 3.70
C LEU A 45 3.46 -7.20 4.03
N ILE A 46 2.79 -6.06 4.22
CA ILE A 46 3.40 -4.81 4.63
C ILE A 46 3.22 -4.60 6.14
N GLY A 47 2.01 -4.83 6.66
CA GLY A 47 1.69 -4.56 8.04
C GLY A 47 0.20 -4.57 8.34
N TYR A 48 -0.15 -4.02 9.50
CA TYR A 48 -1.50 -4.05 10.07
C TYR A 48 -2.04 -2.64 10.29
N VAL A 49 -3.30 -2.40 9.93
CA VAL A 49 -3.95 -1.09 10.04
C VAL A 49 -4.07 -0.63 11.49
N SER A 50 -3.84 0.66 11.72
CA SER A 50 -4.08 1.34 12.98
C SER A 50 -4.49 2.80 12.74
N ASP A 51 -5.18 3.42 13.71
CA ASP A 51 -5.47 4.86 13.75
C ASP A 51 -6.19 5.36 12.49
N ILE A 52 -7.34 4.76 12.18
CA ILE A 52 -8.14 5.13 11.01
C ILE A 52 -8.86 6.45 11.26
N GLU A 53 -8.67 7.43 10.37
CA GLU A 53 -9.27 8.75 10.45
C GLU A 53 -9.78 9.22 9.08
N LEU A 54 -10.76 10.13 9.07
CA LEU A 54 -11.12 10.86 7.85
C LEU A 54 -10.06 11.93 7.57
N ASP A 55 -9.73 12.12 6.29
CA ASP A 55 -8.84 13.21 5.89
C ASP A 55 -9.48 14.58 6.10
N ALA A 56 -8.68 15.65 6.01
CA ALA A 56 -9.15 17.02 6.20
C ALA A 56 -10.28 17.44 5.21
N SER A 57 -10.44 16.73 4.09
CA SER A 57 -11.50 16.99 3.12
C SER A 57 -12.76 16.16 3.38
N ASN A 58 -12.72 15.21 4.32
CA ASN A 58 -13.73 14.18 4.56
C ASN A 58 -14.10 13.36 3.31
N MET A 59 -13.21 13.31 2.30
CA MET A 59 -13.45 12.57 1.06
C MET A 59 -12.84 11.18 1.09
N THR A 60 -11.71 11.03 1.76
CA THR A 60 -11.01 9.75 1.93
C THR A 60 -10.67 9.50 3.39
N LYS A 61 -10.33 8.26 3.72
CA LYS A 61 -9.73 7.89 5.00
C LYS A 61 -8.21 7.87 4.87
N THR A 62 -7.54 8.19 5.97
CA THR A 62 -6.12 7.94 6.21
C THR A 62 -5.98 6.97 7.36
N ALA A 63 -4.88 6.21 7.37
CA ALA A 63 -4.54 5.32 8.46
C ALA A 63 -3.02 5.20 8.57
N TYR A 64 -2.55 4.61 9.67
CA TYR A 64 -1.19 4.11 9.80
C TYR A 64 -1.17 2.59 9.65
N LEU A 65 0.01 2.04 9.33
CA LEU A 65 0.31 0.63 9.49
C LEU A 65 1.41 0.45 10.51
N THR A 66 1.23 -0.53 11.39
CA THR A 66 2.35 -1.14 12.11
C THR A 66 3.04 -2.12 11.15
N PRO A 67 4.34 -1.96 10.86
CA PRO A 67 5.08 -2.88 10.00
C PRO A 67 5.02 -4.31 10.52
N ALA A 68 4.88 -5.29 9.63
CA ALA A 68 4.98 -6.71 9.98
C ALA A 68 6.43 -7.17 10.22
N VAL A 69 7.40 -6.35 9.83
CA VAL A 69 8.84 -6.63 9.93
C VAL A 69 9.45 -5.77 11.01
N ASP A 70 10.30 -6.38 11.83
CA ASP A 70 11.21 -5.66 12.72
C ASP A 70 12.46 -5.23 11.93
N PHE A 71 12.51 -3.95 11.56
CA PHE A 71 13.63 -3.40 10.79
C PHE A 71 14.90 -3.17 11.64
N GLU A 72 14.81 -3.23 12.97
CA GLU A 72 15.98 -3.09 13.85
C GLU A 72 16.81 -4.38 13.88
N HIS A 73 16.18 -5.54 13.64
CA HIS A 73 16.77 -6.86 13.77
C HIS A 73 16.65 -7.69 12.48
N LEU A 74 17.30 -7.24 11.41
CA LEU A 74 17.34 -7.97 10.14
C LEU A 74 18.49 -8.98 10.11
N GLU A 75 18.17 -10.26 9.91
CA GLU A 75 19.16 -11.34 9.68
C GLU A 75 19.27 -11.70 8.19
N GLU A 76 18.13 -11.88 7.53
CA GLU A 76 18.05 -12.28 6.12
C GLU A 76 17.15 -11.32 5.34
N VAL A 77 17.54 -11.04 4.09
CA VAL A 77 16.80 -10.16 3.19
C VAL A 77 16.64 -10.84 1.83
N LEU A 78 15.42 -10.82 1.29
CA LEU A 78 15.11 -11.26 -0.06
C LEU A 78 15.02 -10.06 -1.00
N ILE A 79 15.84 -10.05 -2.06
CA ILE A 79 15.75 -9.07 -3.14
C ILE A 79 14.94 -9.68 -4.28
N ILE A 80 13.79 -9.09 -4.60
CA ILE A 80 12.94 -9.48 -5.73
C ILE A 80 13.29 -8.57 -6.92
N THR A 81 13.85 -9.14 -7.98
CA THR A 81 14.21 -8.42 -9.21
C THR A 81 13.26 -8.70 -10.37
N GLU A 82 12.28 -9.58 -10.16
CA GLU A 82 11.26 -9.90 -11.15
C GLU A 82 10.32 -8.70 -11.34
N LEU A 83 10.21 -8.24 -12.59
CA LEU A 83 9.25 -7.22 -12.98
C LEU A 83 7.99 -7.90 -13.49
N LYS A 84 6.83 -7.27 -13.27
CA LYS A 84 5.59 -7.73 -13.89
C LYS A 84 5.70 -7.62 -15.40
N GLU A 85 5.21 -8.63 -16.10
CA GLU A 85 4.92 -8.53 -17.53
C GLU A 85 4.08 -7.27 -17.76
N PRO A 86 4.50 -6.36 -18.68
CA PRO A 86 3.71 -5.17 -18.96
C PRO A 86 2.35 -5.63 -19.46
N GLN A 87 1.28 -5.27 -18.73
CA GLN A 87 -0.07 -5.48 -19.24
C GLN A 87 -0.16 -4.73 -20.57
N MET A 88 -0.31 -5.48 -21.67
CA MET A 88 -0.55 -4.91 -22.98
C MET A 88 -1.77 -4.00 -22.84
N LYS A 89 -1.56 -2.68 -22.95
CA LYS A 89 -2.66 -1.72 -22.98
C LYS A 89 -3.59 -2.16 -24.11
N GLU A 90 -4.90 -2.25 -23.83
CA GLU A 90 -5.89 -2.47 -24.88
C GLU A 90 -5.59 -1.48 -26.03
N PRO A 91 -5.56 -1.93 -27.30
CA PRO A 91 -5.40 -1.01 -28.41
C PRO A 91 -6.48 0.06 -28.31
N PRO A 92 -6.17 1.33 -28.67
CA PRO A 92 -7.15 2.40 -28.59
C PRO A 92 -8.39 1.97 -29.35
N LYS A 93 -9.56 2.00 -28.67
CA LYS A 93 -10.84 1.76 -29.32
C LYS A 93 -10.95 2.76 -30.47
N GLU A 94 -10.95 2.24 -31.71
CA GLU A 94 -11.34 3.03 -32.86
C GLU A 94 -12.68 3.67 -32.53
N SER A 95 -12.74 5.00 -32.57
CA SER A 95 -13.99 5.73 -32.48
C SER A 95 -14.79 5.37 -33.73
N ASP A 96 -15.77 4.49 -33.58
CA ASP A 96 -16.80 4.32 -34.59
C ASP A 96 -17.55 5.66 -34.76
N SER A 97 -17.56 6.12 -36.02
CA SER A 97 -18.33 7.21 -36.64
C SER A 97 -17.76 8.64 -36.59
#